data_AF-A0A2V5N8V2-F1
#
_entry.id   AF-A0A2V5N8V2-F1
#
_cell.length_a   1.000
_cell.length_b   1.000
_cell.length_c   1.000
_cell.angle_alpha   90.00
_cell.angle_beta   90.00
_cell.angle_gamma   90.00
#
_symmetry.space_group_name_H-M   'P 1'
#
loop_
_entity.id
_entity.type
_entity.pdbx_description
1 polymer ?
#
loop_
_entity_poly.entity_id
_entity_poly.type
_entity_poly.pdbx_seq_one_letter_code
_entity_poly.pdbx_strand_id
1 'polypeptide(L)'
;MKQLVLTNVVMVLLGLALSTNANAAPNDTGFEKANSEYAAGNFKEAISDYNALVQSGEWSANLFYNLGNACYRIGDYGRAILNYERTLRI
;
A
#
# COMPACT_ATOMS: atom_id res chain seq x y z
N MET A 1 -5.56 48.11 35.70
CA MET A 1 -4.35 47.65 34.96
C MET A 1 -4.04 46.16 35.09
N LYS A 2 -4.55 45.43 36.11
CA LYS A 2 -4.24 43.99 36.30
C LYS A 2 -5.13 43.01 35.49
N GLN A 3 -6.32 43.42 35.04
CA GLN A 3 -7.20 42.53 34.24
C GLN A 3 -6.89 42.51 32.73
N LEU A 4 -6.28 43.57 32.17
CA LEU A 4 -6.00 43.65 30.73
C LEU A 4 -4.81 42.77 30.28
N VAL A 5 -3.88 42.49 31.20
CA VAL A 5 -2.70 41.63 30.93
C VAL A 5 -3.08 40.15 30.95
N LEU A 6 -4.12 39.77 31.71
CA LEU A 6 -4.55 38.38 31.85
C LEU A 6 -5.21 37.86 30.57
N THR A 7 -5.96 38.71 29.86
CA THR A 7 -6.63 38.36 28.60
C THR A 7 -5.65 38.02 27.48
N ASN A 8 -4.46 38.66 27.46
CA ASN A 8 -3.47 38.46 26.40
C ASN A 8 -2.55 37.25 26.63
N VAL A 9 -2.42 36.77 27.87
CA VAL A 9 -1.64 35.55 28.17
C VAL A 9 -2.45 34.29 27.84
N VAL A 10 -3.78 34.36 27.95
CA VAL A 10 -4.68 33.24 27.61
C VAL A 10 -4.76 32.99 26.11
N MET A 11 -4.47 33.99 25.25
CA MET A 11 -4.52 33.82 23.79
C MET A 11 -3.25 33.17 23.19
N VAL A 12 -2.15 33.09 23.96
CA VAL A 12 -0.84 32.61 23.46
C VAL A 12 -0.54 31.18 23.92
N LEU A 13 -1.25 30.65 24.92
CA LEU A 13 -1.04 29.30 25.42
C LEU A 13 -2.15 28.36 24.92
N LEU A 14 -1.70 27.33 24.21
CA LEU A 14 -2.44 26.15 23.75
C LEU A 14 -3.15 26.24 22.39
N GLY A 15 -2.65 27.09 21.51
CA GLY A 15 -2.57 26.77 20.07
C GLY A 15 -1.54 25.66 19.76
N LEU A 16 -1.44 24.62 20.60
CA LEU A 16 -0.77 23.39 20.20
C LEU A 16 -1.74 22.63 19.30
N ALA A 17 -1.78 23.05 18.05
CA ALA A 17 -2.25 22.21 16.97
C ALA A 17 -1.59 20.85 17.15
N LEU A 18 -2.41 19.83 17.43
CA LEU A 18 -2.05 18.43 17.29
C LEU A 18 -1.70 18.23 15.82
N SER A 19 -0.45 18.52 15.45
CA SER A 19 0.16 17.90 14.29
C SER A 19 0.28 16.42 14.64
N THR A 20 -0.81 15.69 14.42
CA THR A 20 -0.72 14.26 14.21
C THR A 20 0.19 14.10 13.00
N ASN A 21 1.46 13.84 13.28
CA ASN A 21 2.33 13.17 12.32
C ASN A 21 1.66 11.82 12.10
N ALA A 22 0.71 11.78 11.18
CA ALA A 22 0.32 10.57 10.52
C ALA A 22 1.59 10.14 9.79
N ASN A 23 2.39 9.29 10.45
CA ASN A 23 3.21 8.34 9.73
C ASN A 23 2.21 7.58 8.86
N ALA A 24 2.02 8.05 7.63
CA ALA A 24 1.45 7.23 6.59
C ALA A 24 2.33 5.97 6.59
N ALA A 25 1.75 4.84 6.99
CA ALA A 25 2.38 3.55 6.76
C ALA A 25 2.86 3.54 5.31
N PRO A 26 4.06 3.00 5.01
CA PRO A 26 4.54 2.93 3.64
C PRO A 26 3.41 2.36 2.79
N ASN A 27 3.04 3.11 1.75
CA ASN A 27 1.82 2.91 0.97
C ASN A 27 1.73 1.49 0.43
N ASP A 28 1.11 0.58 1.18
CA ASP A 28 0.69 -0.76 0.72
C ASP A 28 -0.51 -0.66 -0.24
N THR A 29 -0.88 0.57 -0.64
CA THR A 29 -2.05 0.89 -1.44
C THR A 29 -2.03 0.18 -2.79
N GLY A 30 -0.85 0.01 -3.41
CA GLY A 30 -0.73 -0.70 -4.67
C GLY A 30 -0.96 -2.20 -4.53
N PHE A 31 -0.43 -2.83 -3.47
CA PHE A 31 -0.60 -4.25 -3.21
C PHE A 31 -2.03 -4.57 -2.74
N GLU A 32 -2.60 -3.75 -1.86
CA GLU A 32 -3.99 -3.82 -1.42
C GLU A 32 -4.96 -3.64 -2.60
N LYS A 33 -4.70 -2.69 -3.50
CA LYS A 33 -5.48 -2.52 -4.73
C LYS A 33 -5.43 -3.79 -5.59
N ALA A 34 -4.23 -4.31 -5.85
CA ALA A 34 -4.07 -5.53 -6.65
C ALA A 34 -4.78 -6.75 -6.01
N ASN A 35 -4.71 -6.88 -4.67
CA ASN A 35 -5.43 -7.90 -3.92
C ASN A 35 -6.95 -7.72 -4.04
N SER A 36 -7.44 -6.47 -4.00
CA SER A 36 -8.86 -6.14 -4.16
C SER A 36 -9.37 -6.52 -5.55
N GLU A 37 -8.63 -6.16 -6.61
CA GLU A 37 -8.96 -6.56 -7.99
C GLU A 37 -8.97 -8.09 -8.14
N TYR A 38 -7.99 -8.78 -7.53
CA TYR A 38 -7.95 -10.24 -7.53
C TYR A 38 -9.18 -10.84 -6.84
N ALA A 39 -9.57 -10.31 -5.66
CA ALA A 39 -10.72 -10.76 -4.91
C ALA A 39 -12.05 -10.49 -5.66
N ALA A 40 -12.12 -9.39 -6.41
CA ALA A 40 -13.25 -9.05 -7.27
C ALA A 40 -13.34 -9.92 -8.54
N GLY A 41 -12.30 -10.70 -8.85
CA GLY A 41 -12.24 -11.53 -10.06
C GLY A 41 -11.65 -10.82 -11.28
N ASN A 42 -11.18 -9.58 -11.10
CA ASN A 42 -10.57 -8.75 -12.14
C ASN A 42 -9.09 -9.13 -12.29
N PHE A 43 -8.84 -10.37 -12.73
CA PHE A 43 -7.49 -10.94 -12.71
C PHE A 43 -6.51 -10.22 -13.64
N LYS A 44 -6.99 -9.64 -14.75
CA LYS A 44 -6.12 -8.91 -15.69
C LYS A 44 -5.63 -7.59 -15.07
N GLU A 45 -6.52 -6.90 -14.39
CA GLU A 45 -6.26 -5.67 -13.64
C GLU A 45 -5.31 -5.96 -12.48
N ALA A 46 -5.58 -7.02 -11.71
CA ALA A 46 -4.70 -7.47 -10.64
C ALA A 46 -3.28 -7.80 -11.15
N ILE A 47 -3.16 -8.51 -12.28
CA ILE A 47 -1.86 -8.78 -12.92
C ILE A 47 -1.15 -7.48 -13.28
N SER A 48 -1.87 -6.50 -13.82
CA SER A 48 -1.28 -5.20 -14.18
C SER A 48 -0.75 -4.48 -12.95
N ASP A 49 -1.54 -4.42 -11.89
CA ASP A 49 -1.17 -3.76 -10.64
C ASP A 49 0.01 -4.47 -9.94
N TYR A 50 -0.01 -5.80 -9.83
CA TYR A 50 1.13 -6.54 -9.28
C TYR A 50 2.40 -6.34 -10.11
N ASN A 51 2.30 -6.29 -11.45
CA ASN A 51 3.48 -6.03 -12.29
C ASN A 51 4.03 -4.62 -12.09
N ALA A 52 3.19 -3.63 -11.81
CA ALA A 52 3.65 -2.29 -11.50
C ALA A 52 4.50 -2.27 -10.21
N LEU A 53 4.13 -3.05 -9.19
CA LEU A 53 4.92 -3.23 -7.96
C LEU A 53 6.26 -3.94 -8.25
N VAL A 54 6.24 -4.99 -9.08
CA VAL A 54 7.49 -5.65 -9.49
C VAL A 54 8.42 -4.67 -10.24
N GLN A 55 7.85 -3.77 -11.06
CA GLN A 55 8.59 -2.75 -11.80
C GLN A 55 9.08 -1.59 -10.92
N SER A 56 8.40 -1.29 -9.80
CA SER A 56 8.87 -0.31 -8.81
C SER A 56 10.04 -0.84 -7.96
N GLY A 57 10.39 -2.12 -8.10
CA GLY A 57 11.46 -2.77 -7.36
C GLY A 57 10.99 -3.50 -6.10
N GLU A 58 9.68 -3.56 -5.85
CA GLU A 58 9.13 -4.31 -4.73
C GLU A 58 9.12 -5.79 -5.05
N TRP A 59 9.96 -6.57 -4.38
CA TRP A 59 10.06 -8.01 -4.58
C TRP A 59 9.82 -8.73 -3.25
N SER A 60 8.76 -9.53 -3.19
CA SER A 60 8.43 -10.36 -2.03
C SER A 60 7.79 -11.68 -2.46
N ALA A 61 7.93 -12.71 -1.62
CA ALA A 61 7.32 -14.01 -1.86
C ALA A 61 5.80 -13.90 -2.08
N ASN A 62 5.11 -13.08 -1.26
CA ASN A 62 3.67 -12.83 -1.36
C ASN A 62 3.29 -12.16 -2.69
N LEU A 63 4.07 -11.18 -3.15
CA LEU A 63 3.82 -10.50 -4.42
C LEU A 63 3.89 -11.46 -5.60
N PHE A 64 4.97 -12.24 -5.69
CA PHE A 64 5.09 -13.21 -6.78
C PHE A 64 4.07 -14.34 -6.66
N TYR A 65 3.70 -14.75 -5.45
CA TYR A 65 2.68 -15.76 -5.24
C TYR A 65 1.31 -15.28 -5.74
N ASN A 66 0.93 -14.07 -5.38
CA ASN A 66 -0.35 -13.48 -5.79
C ASN A 66 -0.40 -13.17 -7.29
N LEU A 67 0.70 -12.70 -7.88
CA LEU A 67 0.83 -12.54 -9.33
C LEU A 67 0.73 -13.88 -10.05
N GLY A 68 1.38 -14.93 -9.53
CA GLY A 68 1.29 -16.29 -10.05
C GLY A 68 -0.14 -16.84 -10.02
N ASN A 69 -0.84 -16.64 -8.91
CA ASN A 69 -2.25 -16.99 -8.78
C ASN A 69 -3.11 -16.25 -9.81
N ALA A 70 -2.91 -14.94 -9.98
CA ALA A 70 -3.67 -14.16 -10.95
C ALA A 70 -3.45 -14.65 -12.40
N CYS A 71 -2.20 -14.97 -12.77
CA CYS A 71 -1.89 -15.59 -14.07
C CYS A 71 -2.56 -16.96 -14.24
N TYR A 72 -2.55 -17.80 -13.19
CA TYR A 72 -3.22 -19.10 -13.22
C TYR A 72 -4.73 -18.97 -13.46
N ARG A 73 -5.38 -17.99 -12.82
CA ARG A 73 -6.83 -17.75 -12.93
C ARG A 73 -7.29 -17.39 -14.35
N ILE A 74 -6.41 -16.81 -15.18
CA ILE A 74 -6.69 -16.50 -16.58
C ILE A 74 -6.17 -17.57 -17.57
N GLY A 75 -5.62 -18.68 -17.07
CA GLY A 75 -5.06 -19.75 -17.90
C GLY A 75 -3.65 -19.49 -18.42
N ASP A 76 -2.96 -18.46 -17.94
CA ASP A 76 -1.57 -18.19 -18.31
C ASP A 76 -0.61 -18.98 -17.41
N TYR A 77 -0.55 -20.29 -17.67
CA TYR A 77 0.21 -21.21 -16.83
C TYR A 77 1.72 -20.97 -16.91
N GLY A 78 2.22 -20.49 -18.05
CA GLY A 78 3.64 -20.16 -18.20
C GLY A 78 4.07 -19.05 -17.24
N ARG A 79 3.32 -17.94 -17.22
CA ARG A 79 3.60 -16.85 -16.26
C ARG A 79 3.27 -17.23 -14.82
N ALA A 80 2.29 -18.11 -14.58
CA ALA A 80 2.02 -18.62 -13.24
C ALA A 80 3.22 -19.39 -12.67
N ILE A 81 3.72 -20.39 -13.41
CA ILE A 81 4.88 -21.20 -13.02
C ILE A 81 6.09 -20.29 -12.77
N LEU A 82 6.39 -19.36 -13.68
CA LEU A 82 7.51 -18.42 -13.51
C LEU A 82 7.42 -17.66 -12.18
N ASN A 83 6.24 -17.17 -11.80
CA ASN A 83 6.10 -16.39 -10.59
C ASN A 83 6.11 -17.28 -9.33
N TYR A 84 5.58 -18.50 -9.37
CA TYR A 84 5.74 -19.43 -8.25
C TYR A 84 7.20 -19.84 -8.03
N GLU A 85 7.97 -20.04 -9.11
CA GLU A 85 9.41 -20.27 -9.03
C GLU A 85 10.15 -19.09 -8.40
N ARG A 86 9.73 -17.84 -8.70
CA ARG A 86 10.28 -16.65 -8.04
C ARG A 86 9.93 -16.60 -6.56
N THR A 87 8.71 -16.98 -6.18
CA THR A 87 8.29 -17.09 -4.78
C THR A 87 9.22 -18.00 -3.99
N LEU A 88 9.65 -19.13 -4.56
CA LEU A 88 10.52 -20.11 -3.90
C LEU A 88 12.00 -19.68 -3.80
N ARG A 89 12.41 -18.65 -4.53
CA ARG A 89 13.81 -18.18 -4.59
C ARG A 89 14.11 -16.98 -3.70
N ILE A 90 13.07 -16.29 -3.22
CA ILE A 90 13.17 -15.11 -2.35
C ILE A 90 13.22 -15.54 -0.88
#